data_AF-A0A525CIB2-F1
#
_entry.id   AF-A0A525CIB2-F1
#
_cell.length_a   1.000
_cell.length_b   1.000
_cell.length_c   1.000
_cell.angle_alpha   90.00
_cell.angle_beta   90.00
_cell.angle_gamma   90.00
#
_symmetry.space_group_name_H-M   'P 1'
#
loop_
_entity.id
_entity.type
_entity.pdbx_description
1 polymer ?
#
loop_
_entity_poly.entity_id
_entity_poly.type
_entity_poly.pdbx_seq_one_letter_code
_entity_poly.pdbx_strand_id
1 'polypeptide(L)'
;MTQRIFILILALAGFFLVSASAHAGYEPDPVGYVQEIAGDVVAINTTNKVKRWNHQEECRALGIRGAVFAGDTLVTGYGAKVQIMFLDGSVLVLGAESELLINNLVYDYDRDQDNLLDMSAGAGVFRYISGGIVDRNPNGFQLDTPLGLIGIRGTQTLSVHGGGSNPNGEIAMQLARWFRDPENMSLEEKHAARGVLGNFLPALGNGRNNVTRETQAHVSGSDQTPVVYTHDATGGSVNIPVGTQVDVSNEGTGNPTPITDQTRDAGAGSRQNRNAEVPTSLQSTQGGSDNSGSTSSSSGSSGSSCP
;
A
#
# COMPACT_ATOMS: atom_id res chain seq x y z
N MET A 1 70.72 10.96 18.60
CA MET A 1 69.77 11.53 17.61
C MET A 1 68.79 10.49 17.04
N THR A 2 69.02 9.19 17.27
CA THR A 2 68.25 8.07 16.70
C THR A 2 66.99 7.67 17.49
N GLN A 3 66.82 8.09 18.74
CA GLN A 3 65.69 7.67 19.60
C GLN A 3 64.46 8.61 19.51
N ARG A 4 64.64 9.84 19.02
CA ARG A 4 63.53 10.81 18.85
C ARG A 4 62.77 10.66 17.52
N ILE A 5 63.38 10.03 16.52
CA ILE A 5 62.75 9.77 15.21
C ILE A 5 61.79 8.58 15.29
N PHE A 6 62.07 7.59 16.14
CA PHE A 6 61.23 6.40 16.27
C PHE A 6 59.86 6.66 16.92
N ILE A 7 59.78 7.62 17.85
CA ILE A 7 58.51 7.99 18.51
C ILE A 7 57.61 8.81 17.57
N LEU A 8 58.18 9.54 16.62
CA LEU A 8 57.42 10.31 15.64
C LEU A 8 56.80 9.43 14.53
N ILE A 9 57.41 8.29 14.21
CA ILE A 9 56.85 7.33 13.25
C ILE A 9 55.75 6.45 13.89
N LEU A 10 55.85 6.16 15.20
CA LEU A 10 54.83 5.39 15.91
C LEU A 10 53.56 6.23 16.25
N ALA A 11 53.68 7.56 16.26
CA ALA A 11 52.54 8.47 16.42
C ALA A 11 51.76 8.70 15.10
N LEU A 12 52.36 8.44 13.93
CA LEU A 12 51.68 8.57 12.63
C LEU A 12 50.95 7.28 12.19
N ALA A 13 51.31 6.13 12.75
CA ALA A 13 50.66 4.85 12.45
C ALA A 13 49.39 4.57 13.28
N GLY A 14 49.12 5.38 14.30
CA GLY A 14 47.96 5.23 15.20
C GLY A 14 46.69 5.96 14.75
N PHE A 15 46.75 6.77 13.68
CA PHE A 15 45.61 7.57 13.19
C PHE A 15 45.05 7.05 11.87
N PHE A 16 45.08 5.73 11.68
CA PHE A 16 44.34 5.04 10.62
C PHE A 16 43.37 4.02 11.26
N LEU A 17 42.70 4.43 12.34
CA LEU A 17 41.48 3.76 12.80
C LEU A 17 40.36 4.15 11.84
N VAL A 18 40.27 3.35 10.78
CA VAL A 18 39.05 2.86 10.15
C VAL A 18 37.82 3.69 10.53
N SER A 19 37.57 4.76 9.76
CA SER A 19 36.21 5.25 9.58
C SER A 19 35.44 4.16 8.84
N ALA A 20 35.00 3.14 9.59
CA ALA A 20 33.90 2.32 9.15
C ALA A 20 32.72 3.29 9.14
N SER A 21 32.46 3.89 7.98
CA SER A 21 31.20 4.54 7.71
C SER A 21 30.16 3.46 7.94
N ALA A 22 29.57 3.46 9.13
CA ALA A 22 28.35 2.75 9.43
C ALA A 22 27.33 3.32 8.46
N HIS A 23 27.22 2.67 7.30
CA HIS A 23 26.06 2.82 6.44
C HIS A 23 24.93 2.13 7.19
N ALA A 24 24.45 2.80 8.25
CA ALA A 24 23.16 2.51 8.85
C ALA A 24 22.20 2.53 7.67
N GLY A 25 21.82 1.33 7.22
CA GLY A 25 20.82 1.22 6.17
C GLY A 25 19.57 1.86 6.73
N TYR A 26 19.06 2.85 6.03
CA TYR A 26 17.69 3.29 6.25
C TYR A 26 16.79 2.07 6.07
N GLU A 27 16.19 1.62 7.16
CA GLU A 27 15.10 0.64 7.14
C GLU A 27 13.82 1.48 7.10
N PRO A 28 13.14 1.55 5.94
CA PRO A 28 11.94 2.38 5.82
C PRO A 28 10.87 1.86 6.77
N ASP A 29 10.14 2.76 7.42
CA ASP A 29 9.00 2.36 8.24
C ASP A 29 7.87 1.81 7.33
N PRO A 30 7.28 0.65 7.67
CA PRO A 30 6.10 0.16 6.97
C PRO A 30 4.96 1.17 7.05
N VAL A 31 4.25 1.36 5.94
CA VAL A 31 3.03 2.19 5.88
C VAL A 31 1.76 1.37 5.99
N GLY A 32 1.86 0.05 5.98
CA GLY A 32 0.73 -0.85 6.12
C GLY A 32 1.13 -2.33 6.09
N TYR A 33 0.13 -3.19 6.28
CA TYR A 33 0.31 -4.63 6.28
C TYR A 33 -0.82 -5.35 5.54
N VAL A 34 -0.43 -6.42 4.85
CA VAL A 34 -1.36 -7.35 4.19
C VAL A 34 -2.20 -8.10 5.24
N GLN A 35 -3.52 -7.94 5.17
CA GLN A 35 -4.49 -8.62 6.03
C GLN A 35 -4.98 -9.91 5.40
N GLU A 36 -5.25 -9.89 4.09
CA GLU A 36 -5.68 -11.05 3.33
C GLU A 36 -4.98 -11.07 1.98
N ILE A 37 -4.69 -12.27 1.48
CA ILE A 37 -4.07 -12.46 0.17
C ILE A 37 -4.52 -13.78 -0.44
N ALA A 38 -4.79 -13.73 -1.73
CA ALA A 38 -5.02 -14.89 -2.58
C ALA A 38 -4.29 -14.66 -3.92
N GLY A 39 -3.65 -15.69 -4.44
CA GLY A 39 -2.85 -15.59 -5.67
C GLY A 39 -1.50 -14.90 -5.46
N ASP A 40 -0.84 -14.59 -6.58
CA ASP A 40 0.49 -13.98 -6.59
C ASP A 40 0.37 -12.45 -6.52
N VAL A 41 1.08 -11.85 -5.56
CA VAL A 41 1.15 -10.40 -5.37
C VAL A 41 2.58 -10.01 -5.07
N VAL A 42 3.06 -8.97 -5.74
CA VAL A 42 4.42 -8.46 -5.56
C VAL A 42 4.40 -6.98 -5.24
N ALA A 43 5.33 -6.54 -4.39
CA ALA A 43 5.65 -5.14 -4.16
C ALA A 43 7.02 -4.84 -4.77
N ILE A 44 7.12 -3.76 -5.54
CA ILE A 44 8.34 -3.35 -6.25
C ILE A 44 8.69 -1.94 -5.82
N ASN A 45 9.93 -1.73 -5.36
CA ASN A 45 10.39 -0.42 -4.90
C ASN A 45 11.83 -0.18 -5.38
N THR A 46 11.97 0.71 -6.36
CA THR A 46 13.26 1.02 -6.98
C THR A 46 14.03 2.11 -6.24
N THR A 47 13.32 2.96 -5.48
CA THR A 47 13.86 4.16 -4.81
C THR A 47 14.25 3.87 -3.36
N ASN A 48 13.30 3.40 -2.55
CA ASN A 48 13.47 3.12 -1.13
C ASN A 48 13.66 1.61 -0.94
N LYS A 49 14.81 1.10 -1.40
CA LYS A 49 15.08 -0.34 -1.34
C LYS A 49 15.12 -0.82 0.11
N VAL A 50 14.17 -1.67 0.47
CA VAL A 50 14.10 -2.30 1.79
C VAL A 50 15.30 -3.23 1.94
N LYS A 51 16.06 -3.06 3.01
CA LYS A 51 17.12 -4.01 3.36
C LYS A 51 16.49 -5.20 4.06
N ARG A 52 16.57 -6.38 3.45
CA ARG A 52 16.40 -7.65 4.14
C ARG A 52 17.76 -8.30 4.20
N TRP A 53 18.38 -8.32 5.38
CA TRP A 53 19.75 -8.80 5.60
C TRP A 53 20.79 -8.07 4.72
N ASN A 54 21.66 -8.81 4.02
CA ASN A 54 22.80 -8.35 3.23
C ASN A 54 22.45 -7.89 1.81
N HIS A 55 21.16 -7.76 1.46
CA HIS A 55 20.72 -7.35 0.13
C HIS A 55 19.59 -6.30 0.21
N GLN A 56 19.58 -5.42 -0.79
CA GLN A 56 18.49 -4.47 -1.05
C GLN A 56 17.46 -5.16 -1.95
N GLU A 57 16.25 -5.41 -1.44
CA GLU A 57 15.18 -6.09 -2.17
C GLU A 57 14.33 -5.07 -2.93
N GLU A 58 14.62 -4.93 -4.22
CA GLU A 58 13.87 -4.10 -5.17
C GLU A 58 12.48 -4.68 -5.48
N CYS A 59 12.28 -6.00 -5.30
CA CYS A 59 11.01 -6.70 -5.50
C CYS A 59 10.80 -7.71 -4.37
N ARG A 60 9.58 -7.80 -3.87
CA ARG A 60 9.18 -8.68 -2.77
C ARG A 60 7.86 -9.37 -3.13
N ALA A 61 7.81 -10.70 -3.05
CA ALA A 61 6.53 -11.40 -3.03
C ALA A 61 5.84 -11.14 -1.69
N LEU A 62 4.60 -10.67 -1.72
CA LEU A 62 3.84 -10.40 -0.52
C LEU A 62 3.14 -11.67 -0.02
N GLY A 63 3.02 -11.76 1.29
CA GLY A 63 2.24 -12.78 1.99
C GLY A 63 1.39 -12.15 3.08
N ILE A 64 0.62 -12.96 3.80
CA ILE A 64 -0.13 -12.51 4.99
C ILE A 64 0.84 -11.83 5.97
N ARG A 65 0.45 -10.68 6.50
CA ARG A 65 1.27 -9.80 7.37
C ARG A 65 2.53 -9.22 6.69
N GLY A 66 2.65 -9.34 5.37
CA GLY A 66 3.70 -8.67 4.61
C GLY A 66 3.59 -7.16 4.77
N ALA A 67 4.71 -6.51 5.07
CA ALA A 67 4.81 -5.07 5.17
C ALA A 67 4.80 -4.43 3.77
N VAL A 68 4.08 -3.32 3.65
CA VAL A 68 4.14 -2.43 2.48
C VAL A 68 4.74 -1.10 2.88
N PHE A 69 5.41 -0.43 1.95
CA PHE A 69 6.19 0.78 2.19
C PHE A 69 5.82 1.88 1.19
N ALA A 70 6.09 3.14 1.57
CA ALA A 70 5.99 4.24 0.62
C ALA A 70 6.98 4.06 -0.55
N GLY A 71 6.51 4.31 -1.76
CA GLY A 71 7.19 4.04 -3.02
C GLY A 71 7.01 2.62 -3.56
N ASP A 72 6.25 1.75 -2.87
CA ASP A 72 5.94 0.41 -3.39
C ASP A 72 4.92 0.52 -4.54
N THR A 73 5.27 -0.05 -5.70
CA THR A 73 4.32 -0.46 -6.73
C THR A 73 3.84 -1.87 -6.43
N LEU A 74 2.56 -1.98 -6.07
CA LEU A 74 1.86 -3.24 -5.85
C LEU A 74 1.34 -3.76 -7.19
N VAL A 75 1.65 -5.00 -7.53
CA VAL A 75 1.18 -5.67 -8.75
C VAL A 75 0.55 -7.00 -8.40
N THR A 76 -0.67 -7.25 -8.85
CA THR A 76 -1.41 -8.49 -8.61
C THR A 76 -1.50 -9.35 -9.86
N GLY A 77 -1.38 -10.67 -9.67
CA GLY A 77 -1.44 -11.66 -10.72
C GLY A 77 -2.86 -12.00 -11.18
N TYR A 78 -2.96 -13.03 -12.03
CA TYR A 78 -4.24 -13.58 -12.48
C TYR A 78 -5.05 -14.14 -11.31
N GLY A 79 -6.32 -13.74 -11.22
CA GLY A 79 -7.23 -14.18 -10.15
C GLY A 79 -6.79 -13.78 -8.73
N ALA A 80 -5.75 -12.95 -8.60
CA ALA A 80 -5.23 -12.54 -7.32
C ALA A 80 -6.14 -11.52 -6.63
N LYS A 81 -6.09 -11.48 -5.30
CA LYS A 81 -6.78 -10.50 -4.47
C LYS A 81 -5.91 -10.22 -3.26
N VAL A 82 -5.75 -8.95 -2.89
CA VAL A 82 -5.05 -8.57 -1.66
C VAL A 82 -5.82 -7.49 -0.92
N GLN A 83 -5.87 -7.59 0.40
CA GLN A 83 -6.37 -6.56 1.30
C GLN A 83 -5.21 -6.06 2.15
N ILE A 84 -4.99 -4.75 2.17
CA ILE A 84 -3.94 -4.06 2.92
C ILE A 84 -4.61 -3.07 3.85
N MET A 85 -4.17 -3.08 5.11
CA MET A 85 -4.54 -2.08 6.12
C MET A 85 -3.36 -1.12 6.29
N PHE A 86 -3.61 0.18 6.17
CA PHE A 86 -2.62 1.23 6.37
C PHE A 86 -2.58 1.72 7.82
N LEU A 87 -1.57 2.54 8.16
CA LEU A 87 -1.35 3.05 9.53
C LEU A 87 -2.52 3.86 10.09
N ASP A 88 -3.25 4.55 9.22
CA ASP A 88 -4.40 5.39 9.57
C ASP A 88 -5.70 4.59 9.71
N GLY A 89 -5.64 3.26 9.56
CA GLY A 89 -6.80 2.38 9.58
C GLY A 89 -7.60 2.34 8.28
N SER A 90 -7.14 3.02 7.22
CA SER A 90 -7.72 2.88 5.89
C SER A 90 -7.40 1.51 5.29
N VAL A 91 -8.29 1.04 4.41
CA VAL A 91 -8.16 -0.28 3.79
C VAL A 91 -8.17 -0.17 2.28
N LEU A 92 -7.11 -0.68 1.67
CA LEU A 92 -7.00 -0.88 0.22
C LEU A 92 -7.21 -2.35 -0.12
N VAL A 93 -8.07 -2.62 -1.11
CA VAL A 93 -8.24 -3.95 -1.69
C VAL A 93 -7.91 -3.86 -3.17
N LEU A 94 -7.00 -4.69 -3.64
CA LEU A 94 -6.68 -4.85 -5.07
C LEU A 94 -7.25 -6.18 -5.57
N GLY A 95 -7.86 -6.14 -6.75
CA GLY A 95 -8.34 -7.31 -7.48
C GLY A 95 -7.25 -7.91 -8.36
N ALA A 96 -7.64 -8.75 -9.32
CA ALA A 96 -6.72 -9.37 -10.25
C ALA A 96 -6.12 -8.34 -11.22
N GLU A 97 -4.91 -8.64 -11.72
CA GLU A 97 -4.25 -7.87 -12.79
C GLU A 97 -4.15 -6.36 -12.50
N SER A 98 -4.01 -6.01 -11.22
CA SER A 98 -4.05 -4.65 -10.73
C SER A 98 -2.66 -4.12 -10.47
N GLU A 99 -2.46 -2.84 -10.75
CA GLU A 99 -1.24 -2.10 -10.41
C GLU A 99 -1.62 -0.87 -9.59
N LEU A 100 -0.92 -0.62 -8.49
CA LEU A 100 -1.09 0.58 -7.69
C LEU A 100 0.24 0.97 -7.04
N LEU A 101 0.64 2.22 -7.23
CA LEU A 101 1.79 2.83 -6.58
C LEU A 101 1.34 3.59 -5.34
N ILE A 102 1.99 3.32 -4.21
CA ILE A 102 1.85 4.13 -3.00
C ILE A 102 2.89 5.25 -3.08
N ASN A 103 2.50 6.46 -3.49
CA ASN A 103 3.45 7.57 -3.64
C ASN A 103 3.96 8.03 -2.27
N ASN A 104 3.04 8.32 -1.37
CA ASN A 104 3.35 8.82 -0.04
C ASN A 104 2.24 8.48 0.96
N LEU A 105 2.64 8.23 2.20
CA LEU A 105 1.73 8.12 3.34
C LEU A 105 2.39 8.78 4.55
N VAL A 106 1.78 9.87 5.01
CA VAL A 106 2.16 10.59 6.22
C VAL A 106 0.94 10.56 7.13
N TYR A 107 1.12 9.99 8.32
CA TYR A 107 0.08 9.96 9.34
C TYR A 107 0.68 10.31 10.70
N ASP A 108 0.32 11.49 11.19
CA ASP A 108 0.65 12.06 12.49
C ASP A 108 -0.67 12.46 13.17
N TYR A 109 -0.91 11.88 14.35
CA TYR A 109 -2.11 12.13 15.13
C TYR A 109 -2.15 13.56 15.72
N ASP A 110 -0.98 14.17 15.93
CA ASP A 110 -0.85 15.50 16.54
C ASP A 110 -0.85 16.62 15.49
N ARG A 111 -0.72 16.27 14.19
CA ARG A 111 -0.64 17.23 13.09
C ARG A 111 -1.57 16.86 11.94
N ASP A 112 -2.87 17.06 12.18
CA ASP A 112 -3.92 16.73 11.21
C ASP A 112 -3.66 17.31 9.81
N GLN A 113 -3.10 18.52 9.69
CA GLN A 113 -2.84 19.17 8.39
C GLN A 113 -1.68 18.57 7.59
N ASP A 114 -0.75 17.87 8.26
CA ASP A 114 0.39 17.21 7.62
C ASP A 114 0.01 15.81 7.11
N ASN A 115 -1.17 15.31 7.50
CA ASN A 115 -1.67 14.00 7.10
C ASN A 115 -1.96 13.96 5.60
N LEU A 116 -1.34 13.01 4.92
CA LEU A 116 -1.38 12.86 3.47
C LEU A 116 -1.34 11.39 3.08
N LEU A 117 -2.21 10.98 2.16
CA LEU A 117 -2.12 9.73 1.43
C LEU A 117 -2.27 10.02 -0.06
N ASP A 118 -1.19 9.75 -0.79
CA ASP A 118 -1.10 9.89 -2.23
C ASP A 118 -0.81 8.52 -2.86
N MET A 119 -1.67 8.11 -3.79
CA MET A 119 -1.53 6.86 -4.53
C MET A 119 -1.78 7.10 -6.02
N SER A 120 -1.09 6.34 -6.87
CA SER A 120 -1.35 6.31 -8.31
C SER A 120 -1.83 4.91 -8.72
N ALA A 121 -3.07 4.79 -9.16
CA ALA A 121 -3.62 3.54 -9.66
C ALA A 121 -3.24 3.30 -11.12
N GLY A 122 -3.01 2.06 -11.51
CA GLY A 122 -2.82 1.61 -12.89
C GLY A 122 -4.07 0.91 -13.43
N ALA A 123 -3.88 -0.02 -14.36
CA ALA A 123 -4.94 -0.93 -14.80
C ALA A 123 -5.38 -1.86 -13.65
N GLY A 124 -6.60 -2.37 -13.73
CA GLY A 124 -7.15 -3.37 -12.80
C GLY A 124 -8.33 -2.86 -11.97
N VAL A 125 -8.55 -3.47 -10.81
CA VAL A 125 -9.70 -3.18 -9.95
C VAL A 125 -9.22 -2.91 -8.54
N PHE A 126 -9.69 -1.83 -7.94
CA PHE A 126 -9.37 -1.54 -6.55
C PHE A 126 -10.55 -0.93 -5.81
N ARG A 127 -10.59 -1.21 -4.51
CA ARG A 127 -11.53 -0.62 -3.56
C ARG A 127 -10.72 0.03 -2.47
N TYR A 128 -11.03 1.28 -2.16
CA TYR A 128 -10.44 1.99 -1.05
C TYR A 128 -11.52 2.41 -0.06
N ILE A 129 -11.24 2.20 1.22
CA ILE A 129 -12.08 2.62 2.34
C ILE A 129 -11.26 3.59 3.18
N SER A 130 -11.79 4.80 3.33
CA SER A 130 -11.14 5.87 4.08
C SER A 130 -10.89 5.50 5.55
N GLY A 131 -9.80 6.05 6.08
CA GLY A 131 -9.43 5.98 7.49
C GLY A 131 -9.13 7.36 8.07
N GLY A 132 -8.34 7.39 9.14
CA GLY A 132 -8.11 8.57 9.96
C GLY A 132 -7.54 9.79 9.21
N ILE A 133 -6.77 9.61 8.13
CA ILE A 133 -6.26 10.72 7.32
C ILE A 133 -7.42 11.52 6.74
N VAL A 134 -8.38 10.83 6.12
CA VAL A 134 -9.51 11.47 5.43
C VAL A 134 -10.48 12.09 6.43
N ASP A 135 -10.66 11.46 7.59
CA ASP A 135 -11.53 11.97 8.65
C ASP A 135 -10.99 13.29 9.25
N ARG A 136 -9.67 13.43 9.35
CA ARG A 136 -8.98 14.59 9.95
C ARG A 136 -8.63 15.67 8.94
N ASN A 137 -8.21 15.24 7.76
CA ASN A 137 -7.85 16.09 6.63
C ASN A 137 -8.48 15.54 5.33
N PRO A 138 -9.74 15.91 5.03
CA PRO A 138 -10.44 15.45 3.84
C PRO A 138 -9.77 15.83 2.51
N ASN A 139 -8.84 16.79 2.52
CA ASN A 139 -8.06 17.19 1.35
C ASN A 139 -6.68 16.50 1.30
N GLY A 140 -6.31 15.75 2.35
CA GLY A 140 -5.07 15.01 2.45
C GLY A 140 -5.12 13.66 1.73
N PHE A 141 -6.19 13.33 1.02
CA PHE A 141 -6.25 12.12 0.20
C PHE A 141 -6.35 12.46 -1.27
N GLN A 142 -5.45 11.85 -2.04
CA GLN A 142 -5.41 11.96 -3.48
C GLN A 142 -5.13 10.59 -4.10
N LEU A 143 -5.95 10.22 -5.07
CA LEU A 143 -5.74 9.02 -5.88
C LEU A 143 -5.69 9.41 -7.35
N ASP A 144 -4.52 9.29 -7.93
CA ASP A 144 -4.24 9.58 -9.33
C ASP A 144 -4.53 8.35 -10.20
N THR A 145 -5.40 8.52 -11.19
CA THR A 145 -5.80 7.49 -12.15
C THR A 145 -5.35 7.88 -13.56
N PRO A 146 -5.16 6.92 -14.48
CA PRO A 146 -4.74 7.24 -15.85
C PRO A 146 -5.58 8.33 -16.54
N LEU A 147 -6.87 8.40 -16.27
CA LEU A 147 -7.80 9.36 -16.88
C LEU A 147 -8.20 10.54 -15.98
N GLY A 148 -7.60 10.68 -14.79
CA GLY A 148 -7.96 11.77 -13.90
C GLY A 148 -7.55 11.59 -12.44
N LEU A 149 -8.23 12.33 -11.58
CA LEU A 149 -7.91 12.44 -10.17
C LEU A 149 -9.14 12.21 -9.30
N ILE A 150 -8.99 11.36 -8.29
CA ILE A 150 -10.02 11.05 -7.30
C ILE A 150 -9.65 11.71 -5.96
N GLY A 151 -10.55 12.55 -5.46
CA GLY A 151 -10.56 13.03 -4.09
C GLY A 151 -11.69 12.36 -3.29
N ILE A 152 -11.39 11.89 -2.08
CA ILE A 152 -12.33 11.18 -1.20
C ILE A 152 -12.50 11.98 0.08
N ARG A 153 -13.76 12.18 0.50
CA ARG A 153 -14.11 12.94 1.72
C ARG A 153 -14.90 12.07 2.71
N GLY A 154 -14.34 10.97 3.18
CA GLY A 154 -14.93 10.12 4.23
C GLY A 154 -15.86 9.04 3.68
N THR A 155 -15.36 8.22 2.76
CA THR A 155 -16.21 7.19 2.12
C THR A 155 -15.43 6.00 1.55
N GLN A 156 -16.17 5.08 0.93
CA GLN A 156 -15.66 3.94 0.20
C GLN A 156 -15.88 4.14 -1.29
N THR A 157 -14.79 4.03 -2.05
CA THR A 157 -14.80 4.06 -3.51
C THR A 157 -14.41 2.70 -4.08
N LEU A 158 -14.96 2.41 -5.25
CA LEU A 158 -14.63 1.25 -6.06
C LEU A 158 -14.33 1.74 -7.47
N SER A 159 -13.23 1.26 -8.01
CA SER A 159 -12.70 1.75 -9.27
C SER A 159 -12.30 0.57 -10.14
N VAL A 160 -12.73 0.60 -11.39
CA VAL A 160 -12.44 -0.43 -12.40
C VAL A 160 -11.77 0.26 -13.57
N HIS A 161 -10.51 -0.07 -13.80
CA HIS A 161 -9.68 0.49 -14.86
C HIS A 161 -9.44 -0.59 -15.91
N GLY A 162 -10.02 -0.41 -17.08
CA GLY A 162 -9.99 -1.38 -18.17
C GLY A 162 -9.57 -0.75 -19.48
N GLY A 163 -9.01 -1.57 -20.37
CA GLY A 163 -8.56 -1.16 -21.69
C GLY A 163 -7.22 -1.76 -22.06
N GLY A 164 -6.96 -1.85 -23.38
CA GLY A 164 -5.67 -2.26 -23.93
C GLY A 164 -5.15 -3.63 -23.48
N SER A 165 -3.84 -3.84 -23.67
CA SER A 165 -3.11 -5.01 -23.18
C SER A 165 -2.57 -4.73 -21.78
N ASN A 166 -3.01 -5.50 -20.79
CA ASN A 166 -2.54 -5.40 -19.40
C ASN A 166 -1.50 -6.51 -19.10
N PRO A 167 -0.21 -6.18 -18.90
CA PRO A 167 0.82 -7.17 -18.64
C PRO A 167 0.91 -7.61 -17.17
N ASN A 168 0.14 -7.00 -16.26
CA ASN A 168 0.32 -7.13 -14.81
C ASN A 168 0.14 -8.56 -14.31
N GLY A 169 -0.82 -9.30 -14.87
CA GLY A 169 -1.08 -10.69 -14.52
C GLY A 169 0.15 -11.59 -14.72
N GLU A 170 0.79 -11.46 -15.87
CA GLU A 170 2.00 -12.23 -16.22
C GLU A 170 3.22 -11.77 -15.40
N ILE A 171 3.41 -10.46 -15.26
CA ILE A 171 4.52 -9.87 -14.50
C ILE A 171 4.50 -10.38 -13.05
N ALA A 172 3.35 -10.26 -12.37
CA ALA A 172 3.23 -10.65 -10.97
C ALA A 172 3.45 -12.15 -10.78
N MET A 173 2.89 -13.00 -11.64
CA MET A 173 3.10 -14.45 -11.58
C MET A 173 4.59 -14.81 -11.74
N GLN A 174 5.29 -14.21 -12.71
CA GLN A 174 6.71 -14.50 -12.93
C GLN A 174 7.58 -14.01 -11.78
N LEU A 175 7.38 -12.76 -11.33
CA LEU A 175 8.15 -12.20 -10.22
C LEU A 175 7.87 -12.92 -8.90
N ALA A 176 6.61 -13.24 -8.58
CA ALA A 176 6.28 -13.95 -7.36
C ALA A 176 6.93 -15.34 -7.30
N ARG A 177 7.12 -16.00 -8.44
CA ARG A 177 7.86 -17.28 -8.51
C ARG A 177 9.31 -17.13 -8.10
N TRP A 178 10.00 -16.10 -8.58
CA TRP A 178 11.41 -15.86 -8.26
C TRP A 178 11.58 -15.35 -6.82
N PHE A 179 10.73 -14.42 -6.38
CA PHE A 179 10.89 -13.72 -5.11
C PHE A 179 10.10 -14.35 -3.93
N ARG A 180 9.62 -15.59 -4.07
CA ARG A 180 8.87 -16.30 -3.01
C ARG A 180 9.73 -16.60 -1.78
N ASP A 181 10.99 -16.97 -2.00
CA ASP A 181 11.93 -17.34 -0.95
C ASP A 181 13.33 -16.79 -1.27
N PRO A 182 13.55 -15.47 -1.08
CA PRO A 182 14.79 -14.82 -1.46
C PRO A 182 15.98 -15.18 -0.56
N GLU A 183 15.72 -15.71 0.63
CA GLU A 183 16.76 -16.07 1.60
C GLU A 183 17.47 -17.36 1.19
N ASN A 184 16.74 -18.31 0.62
CA ASN A 184 17.28 -19.58 0.17
C ASN A 184 17.82 -19.58 -1.27
N MET A 185 17.72 -18.46 -1.99
CA MET A 185 18.26 -18.34 -3.35
C MET A 185 19.79 -18.32 -3.37
N SER A 186 20.38 -19.10 -4.27
CA SER A 186 21.79 -19.00 -4.65
C SER A 186 22.13 -17.65 -5.28
N LEU A 187 23.41 -17.29 -5.33
CA LEU A 187 23.84 -16.02 -5.95
C LEU A 187 23.49 -15.97 -7.45
N GLU A 188 23.56 -17.11 -8.14
CA GLU A 188 23.18 -17.24 -9.55
C GLU A 188 21.68 -17.00 -9.76
N GLU A 189 20.83 -17.59 -8.92
CA GLU A 189 19.38 -17.36 -8.95
C GLU A 189 19.03 -15.91 -8.63
N LYS A 190 19.73 -15.27 -7.68
CA LYS A 190 19.56 -13.83 -7.40
C LYS A 190 19.93 -12.96 -8.59
N HIS A 191 21.00 -13.30 -9.31
CA HIS A 191 21.38 -12.59 -10.54
C HIS A 191 20.35 -12.80 -11.66
N ALA A 192 19.85 -14.03 -11.83
CA ALA A 192 18.80 -14.33 -12.80
C ALA A 192 17.50 -13.57 -12.48
N ALA A 193 17.08 -13.56 -11.21
CA ALA A 193 15.91 -12.83 -10.74
C ALA A 193 16.04 -11.31 -11.00
N ARG A 194 17.23 -10.73 -10.79
CA ARG A 194 17.50 -9.32 -11.16
C ARG A 194 17.39 -9.08 -12.66
N GLY A 195 17.84 -10.02 -13.50
CA GLY A 195 17.68 -9.94 -14.95
C GLY A 195 16.21 -9.96 -15.37
N VAL A 196 15.40 -10.83 -14.76
CA VAL A 196 13.96 -10.89 -14.97
C VAL A 196 13.28 -9.60 -14.54
N LEU A 197 13.62 -9.08 -13.36
CA LEU A 197 13.12 -7.79 -12.88
C LEU A 197 13.46 -6.66 -13.85
N GLY A 198 14.70 -6.59 -14.33
CA GLY A 198 15.15 -5.59 -15.30
C GLY A 198 14.38 -5.61 -16.63
N ASN A 199 13.86 -6.77 -17.04
CA ASN A 199 13.03 -6.89 -18.24
C ASN A 199 11.59 -6.39 -18.01
N PHE A 200 11.07 -6.51 -16.79
CA PHE A 200 9.70 -6.14 -16.45
C PHE A 200 9.56 -4.72 -15.92
N LEU A 201 10.60 -4.14 -15.30
CA LEU A 201 10.56 -2.75 -14.85
C LEU A 201 10.15 -1.74 -15.95
N PRO A 202 10.64 -1.85 -17.20
CA PRO A 202 10.17 -0.98 -18.30
C PRO A 202 8.72 -1.24 -18.74
N ALA A 203 8.17 -2.41 -18.39
CA ALA A 203 6.80 -2.79 -18.70
C ALA A 203 5.80 -2.39 -17.60
N LEU A 204 6.26 -2.14 -16.38
CA LEU A 204 5.46 -1.51 -15.32
C LEU A 204 5.02 -0.13 -15.79
N GLY A 205 3.80 0.28 -15.44
CA GLY A 205 3.20 1.52 -15.94
C GLY A 205 2.68 1.46 -17.38
N ASN A 206 3.06 0.49 -18.21
CA ASN A 206 2.39 0.29 -19.51
C ASN A 206 0.93 -0.12 -19.30
N GLY A 207 0.64 -0.88 -18.23
CA GLY A 207 -0.72 -1.16 -17.80
C GLY A 207 -1.51 0.13 -17.57
N ARG A 208 -0.93 1.09 -16.83
CA ARG A 208 -1.51 2.43 -16.61
C ARG A 208 -1.71 3.20 -17.92
N ASN A 209 -0.69 3.29 -18.79
CA ASN A 209 -0.76 4.06 -20.04
C ASN A 209 -1.76 3.51 -21.07
N ASN A 210 -2.12 2.23 -20.96
CA ASN A 210 -3.06 1.56 -21.86
C ASN A 210 -4.50 1.56 -21.36
N VAL A 211 -4.78 2.13 -20.18
CA VAL A 211 -6.16 2.28 -19.70
C VAL A 211 -6.89 3.26 -20.63
N THR A 212 -8.00 2.81 -21.19
CA THR A 212 -8.84 3.62 -22.10
C THR A 212 -10.21 3.93 -21.52
N ARG A 213 -10.60 3.21 -20.45
CA ARG A 213 -11.85 3.39 -19.73
C ARG A 213 -11.65 3.19 -18.24
N GLU A 214 -12.28 4.06 -17.46
CA GLU A 214 -12.37 3.92 -16.02
C GLU A 214 -13.83 4.02 -15.60
N THR A 215 -14.25 3.17 -14.68
CA THR A 215 -15.53 3.29 -14.00
C THR A 215 -15.27 3.56 -12.52
N GLN A 216 -15.77 4.67 -12.01
CA GLN A 216 -15.60 5.11 -10.64
C GLN A 216 -16.94 5.06 -9.91
N ALA A 217 -17.02 4.39 -8.77
CA ALA A 217 -18.27 4.17 -8.05
C ALA A 217 -18.15 4.46 -6.56
N HIS A 218 -19.16 5.16 -6.04
CA HIS A 218 -19.31 5.41 -4.63
C HIS A 218 -20.28 4.37 -4.05
N VAL A 219 -19.76 3.42 -3.26
CA VAL A 219 -20.52 2.23 -2.84
C VAL A 219 -21.30 2.47 -1.54
N SER A 220 -20.71 3.12 -0.54
CA SER A 220 -21.32 3.60 0.72
C SER A 220 -20.23 4.03 1.71
N GLY A 221 -20.47 5.04 2.55
CA GLY A 221 -19.53 5.52 3.57
C GLY A 221 -20.22 5.75 4.93
N SER A 222 -19.44 6.00 5.98
CA SER A 222 -19.94 6.53 7.26
C SER A 222 -20.56 7.92 7.07
N ASP A 223 -20.03 8.67 6.11
CA ASP A 223 -20.53 9.98 5.73
C ASP A 223 -21.24 9.94 4.37
N GLN A 224 -22.27 10.78 4.23
CA GLN A 224 -23.06 10.95 2.99
C GLN A 224 -22.34 11.83 1.96
N THR A 225 -21.03 11.99 2.09
CA THR A 225 -20.19 12.91 1.32
C THR A 225 -19.78 12.28 -0.01
N PRO A 226 -19.93 13.00 -1.14
CA PRO A 226 -19.63 12.45 -2.46
C PRO A 226 -18.12 12.27 -2.66
N VAL A 227 -17.77 11.34 -3.55
CA VAL A 227 -16.43 11.23 -4.14
C VAL A 227 -16.33 12.29 -5.24
N VAL A 228 -15.19 12.98 -5.33
CA VAL A 228 -14.95 13.97 -6.38
C VAL A 228 -14.00 13.38 -7.39
N TYR A 229 -14.42 13.33 -8.65
CA TYR A 229 -13.56 12.93 -9.77
C TYR A 229 -13.25 14.15 -10.63
N THR A 230 -12.00 14.34 -11.04
CA THR A 230 -11.58 15.44 -11.91
C THR A 230 -10.83 14.92 -13.12
N HIS A 231 -11.24 15.33 -14.31
CA HIS A 231 -10.56 14.98 -15.56
C HIS A 231 -9.50 16.03 -15.91
N ASP A 232 -8.28 15.60 -16.18
CA ASP A 232 -7.16 16.46 -16.62
C ASP A 232 -7.46 17.05 -18.02
N ALA A 233 -7.14 18.34 -18.21
CA ALA A 233 -7.30 19.22 -19.40
C ALA A 233 -8.41 20.29 -19.34
N THR A 234 -9.52 20.07 -18.62
CA THR A 234 -10.63 21.05 -18.55
C THR A 234 -10.94 21.55 -17.13
N GLY A 235 -10.34 20.92 -16.11
CA GLY A 235 -10.57 21.25 -14.70
C GLY A 235 -11.99 20.96 -14.21
N GLY A 236 -12.80 20.25 -15.00
CA GLY A 236 -14.15 19.86 -14.63
C GLY A 236 -14.13 18.75 -13.59
N SER A 237 -14.83 18.97 -12.48
CA SER A 237 -15.03 17.97 -11.43
C SER A 237 -16.47 17.45 -11.43
N VAL A 238 -16.63 16.14 -11.25
CA VAL A 238 -17.91 15.47 -11.09
C VAL A 238 -18.00 14.94 -9.66
N ASN A 239 -19.05 15.33 -8.96
CA ASN A 239 -19.40 14.73 -7.68
C ASN A 239 -20.16 13.43 -7.95
N ILE A 240 -19.74 12.34 -7.32
CA ILE A 240 -20.35 11.01 -7.40
C ILE A 240 -21.13 10.76 -6.09
N PRO A 241 -22.46 10.92 -6.09
CA PRO A 241 -23.29 10.60 -4.92
C PRO A 241 -23.21 9.13 -4.51
N VAL A 242 -23.54 8.86 -3.26
CA VAL A 242 -23.68 7.50 -2.73
C VAL A 242 -24.59 6.67 -3.64
N GLY A 243 -24.15 5.46 -4.02
CA GLY A 243 -24.92 4.53 -4.84
C GLY A 243 -24.87 4.80 -6.35
N THR A 244 -24.01 5.72 -6.79
CA THR A 244 -23.82 6.02 -8.21
C THR A 244 -22.41 5.67 -8.69
N GLN A 245 -22.27 5.50 -10.00
CA GLN A 245 -21.02 5.36 -10.72
C GLN A 245 -20.90 6.42 -11.82
N VAL A 246 -19.69 6.69 -12.25
CA VAL A 246 -19.38 7.50 -13.42
C VAL A 246 -18.39 6.75 -14.29
N ASP A 247 -18.66 6.73 -15.60
CA ASP A 247 -17.76 6.17 -16.60
C ASP A 247 -16.92 7.28 -17.22
N VAL A 248 -15.64 7.02 -17.38
CA VAL A 248 -14.64 7.94 -17.91
C VAL A 248 -13.94 7.26 -19.07
N SER A 249 -13.68 8.04 -20.11
CA SER A 249 -12.88 7.62 -21.26
C SER A 249 -12.06 8.79 -21.77
N ASN A 250 -11.21 8.55 -22.76
CA ASN A 250 -10.45 9.61 -23.43
C ASN A 250 -11.34 10.69 -24.09
N GLU A 251 -12.63 10.42 -24.27
CA GLU A 251 -13.61 11.37 -24.81
C GLU A 251 -14.27 12.24 -23.71
N GLY A 252 -13.91 12.00 -22.44
CA GLY A 252 -14.40 12.73 -21.28
C GLY A 252 -15.18 11.86 -20.29
N THR A 253 -15.76 12.54 -19.29
CA THR A 253 -16.52 11.92 -18.19
C THR A 253 -18.02 11.89 -18.52
N GLY A 254 -18.65 10.73 -18.31
CA GLY A 254 -20.09 10.53 -18.43
C GLY A 254 -20.88 11.14 -17.27
N ASN A 255 -22.21 11.06 -17.37
CA ASN A 255 -23.07 11.46 -16.26
C ASN A 255 -23.11 10.36 -15.18
N PRO A 256 -23.26 10.71 -13.89
CA PRO A 256 -23.50 9.73 -12.84
C PRO A 256 -24.73 8.87 -13.13
N THR A 257 -24.59 7.55 -13.00
CA THR A 257 -25.65 6.54 -13.17
C THR A 257 -25.69 5.63 -11.95
N PRO A 258 -26.77 4.85 -11.72
CA PRO A 258 -26.78 3.86 -10.64
C PRO A 258 -25.63 2.86 -10.78
N ILE A 259 -25.05 2.44 -9.65
CA ILE A 259 -23.98 1.44 -9.66
C ILE A 259 -24.43 0.15 -10.34
N THR A 260 -23.64 -0.33 -11.30
CA THR A 260 -23.91 -1.59 -12.01
C THR A 260 -23.44 -2.80 -11.23
N ASP A 261 -24.03 -3.97 -11.48
CA ASP A 261 -23.59 -5.24 -10.88
C ASP A 261 -22.16 -5.57 -11.25
N GLN A 262 -21.76 -5.28 -12.49
CA GLN A 262 -20.38 -5.48 -12.94
C GLN A 262 -19.40 -4.67 -12.09
N THR A 263 -19.66 -3.38 -11.87
CA THR A 263 -18.83 -2.55 -11.00
C THR A 263 -18.85 -3.09 -9.57
N ARG A 264 -20.03 -3.37 -9.02
CA ARG A 264 -20.22 -3.83 -7.64
C ARG A 264 -19.48 -5.14 -7.33
N ASP A 265 -19.52 -6.09 -8.26
CA ASP A 265 -18.99 -7.44 -8.10
C ASP A 265 -17.59 -7.62 -8.71
N ALA A 266 -17.01 -6.55 -9.31
CA ALA A 266 -15.65 -6.58 -9.82
C ALA A 266 -14.65 -6.86 -8.70
N GLY A 267 -14.06 -8.08 -8.68
CA GLY A 267 -12.90 -8.47 -7.88
C GLY A 267 -12.90 -7.98 -6.42
N ALA A 268 -12.23 -6.85 -6.19
CA ALA A 268 -12.15 -6.13 -4.91
C ALA A 268 -13.52 -5.70 -4.33
N GLY A 269 -14.63 -5.97 -5.01
CA GLY A 269 -16.01 -5.72 -4.57
C GLY A 269 -16.52 -6.58 -3.40
N SER A 270 -15.87 -7.72 -3.13
CA SER A 270 -16.20 -8.60 -1.99
C SER A 270 -16.07 -7.85 -0.64
N ARG A 271 -17.00 -8.11 0.30
CA ARG A 271 -17.00 -7.49 1.65
C ARG A 271 -15.63 -7.64 2.30
N GLN A 272 -15.10 -6.52 2.79
CA GLN A 272 -13.82 -6.52 3.51
C GLN A 272 -13.92 -7.32 4.79
N ASN A 273 -12.82 -8.00 5.13
CA ASN A 273 -12.67 -8.57 6.45
C ASN A 273 -12.27 -7.46 7.43
N ARG A 274 -13.19 -7.13 8.35
CA ARG A 274 -12.96 -6.13 9.43
C ARG A 274 -12.45 -6.74 10.73
N ASN A 275 -12.29 -8.06 10.78
CA ASN A 275 -11.87 -8.80 11.98
C ASN A 275 -10.38 -9.13 11.96
N ALA A 276 -9.62 -8.59 11.01
CA ALA A 276 -8.19 -8.85 10.92
C ALA A 276 -7.45 -8.14 12.06
N GLU A 277 -6.61 -8.89 12.77
CA GLU A 277 -5.90 -8.42 13.95
C GLU A 277 -4.88 -7.34 13.56
N VAL A 278 -5.09 -6.12 14.06
CA VAL A 278 -4.19 -4.98 13.84
C VAL A 278 -2.82 -5.32 14.45
N PRO A 279 -1.73 -5.33 13.66
CA PRO A 279 -0.38 -5.60 14.18
C PRO A 279 -0.07 -4.68 15.36
N THR A 280 0.60 -5.19 16.40
CA THR A 280 0.87 -4.44 17.64
C THR A 280 1.61 -3.12 17.40
N SER A 281 2.40 -3.03 16.32
CA SER A 281 3.08 -1.80 15.87
C SER A 281 2.13 -0.70 15.39
N LEU A 282 0.87 -1.02 15.08
CA LEU A 282 -0.16 -0.08 14.62
C LEU A 282 -1.18 0.28 15.71
N GLN A 283 -1.17 -0.43 16.84
CA GLN A 283 -2.11 -0.16 17.93
C GLN A 283 -1.86 1.19 18.60
N SER A 284 -0.60 1.66 18.61
CA SER A 284 -0.22 2.97 19.16
C SER A 284 -0.54 4.15 18.23
N THR A 285 -0.67 3.94 16.92
CA THR A 285 -0.98 5.00 15.94
C THR A 285 -2.49 5.18 15.73
N GLN A 286 -3.30 4.17 16.05
CA GLN A 286 -4.76 4.24 15.87
C GLN A 286 -5.54 5.01 16.95
N GLY A 287 -4.85 5.67 17.88
CA GLY A 287 -5.50 6.43 18.95
C GLY A 287 -6.12 5.49 19.99
N GLY A 288 -5.52 5.45 21.18
CA GLY A 288 -6.04 4.67 22.29
C GLY A 288 -7.49 5.01 22.59
N SER A 289 -8.38 4.05 22.31
CA SER A 289 -9.61 3.87 23.07
C SER A 289 -9.44 2.61 23.91
N ASP A 290 -8.52 2.67 24.87
CA ASP A 290 -8.54 1.76 26.01
C ASP A 290 -9.77 2.12 26.85
N ASN A 291 -10.95 1.69 26.41
CA ASN A 291 -12.03 1.50 27.36
C ASN A 291 -11.72 0.21 28.11
N SER A 292 -10.88 0.36 29.14
CA SER A 292 -10.69 -0.61 30.22
C SER A 292 -12.01 -0.76 30.98
N GLY A 293 -12.98 -1.40 30.34
CA GLY A 293 -14.19 -1.92 30.95
C GLY A 293 -13.82 -3.11 31.80
N SER A 294 -13.30 -2.82 33.00
CA SER A 294 -13.15 -3.75 34.11
C SER A 294 -14.40 -4.62 34.24
N THR A 295 -14.31 -5.86 33.75
CA THR A 295 -15.31 -6.89 34.04
C THR A 295 -15.04 -7.35 35.45
N SER A 296 -15.65 -6.66 36.42
CA SER A 296 -15.79 -7.14 37.78
C SER A 296 -16.64 -8.42 37.74
N SER A 297 -15.97 -9.56 37.73
CA SER A 297 -16.61 -10.85 37.95
C SER A 297 -17.00 -10.93 39.42
N SER A 298 -18.28 -10.69 39.71
CA SER A 298 -18.89 -11.09 40.97
C SER A 298 -18.97 -12.62 41.00
N SER A 299 -17.95 -13.23 41.59
CA SER A 299 -17.95 -14.65 41.94
C SER A 299 -19.00 -14.88 43.04
N GLY A 300 -20.16 -15.39 42.63
CA GLY A 300 -21.14 -15.99 43.55
C GLY A 300 -20.54 -17.25 44.16
N SER A 301 -20.10 -17.15 45.42
CA SER A 301 -19.64 -18.28 46.22
C SER A 301 -20.82 -19.09 46.75
N SER A 302 -20.99 -20.31 46.26
CA SER A 302 -21.72 -21.38 46.93
C SER A 302 -20.73 -22.28 47.67
N GLY A 303 -20.91 -22.48 48.98
CA GLY A 303 -20.10 -23.44 49.76
C GLY A 303 -19.99 -23.20 51.27
N SER A 304 -21.08 -23.48 52.00
CA SER A 304 -21.18 -24.08 53.35
C SER A 304 -20.03 -23.98 54.38
N SER A 305 -20.34 -23.53 55.60
CA SER A 305 -20.04 -24.20 56.90
C SER A 305 -20.69 -23.46 58.09
N CYS A 306 -21.37 -24.20 58.98
CA CYS A 306 -21.92 -23.74 60.28
C CYS A 306 -20.80 -23.54 61.33
N PRO A 307 -21.07 -23.06 62.58
CA PRO A 307 -22.09 -23.52 63.54
C PRO A 307 -23.22 -22.52 63.81
#